data_AF-A0A7C6QYJ5-F1
#
_entry.id   AF-A0A7C6QYJ5-F1
#
_cell.length_a   1.000
_cell.length_b   1.000
_cell.length_c   1.000
_cell.angle_alpha   90.00
_cell.angle_beta   90.00
_cell.angle_gamma   90.00
#
_symmetry.space_group_name_H-M   'P 1'
#
loop_
_entity.id
_entity.type
_entity.pdbx_description
1 polymer ?
#
loop_
_entity_poly.entity_id
_entity_poly.type
_entity_poly.pdbx_seq_one_letter_code
_entity_poly.pdbx_strand_id
1 'polypeptide(L)' 'MKKVFIVLEPEEVVRLQGILTDHDGEQAWQYLQFVLWPKIKKEISCLDGKK' A
#
# COMPACT_ATOMS: atom_id res chain seq x y z
N MET A 1 5.87 16.72 7.96
CA MET A 1 5.84 15.40 7.28
C MET A 1 4.94 15.51 6.05
N LYS A 2 5.41 15.15 4.86
CA LYS A 2 4.57 15.09 3.65
C LYS A 2 3.62 13.90 3.78
N LYS A 3 2.32 14.09 3.52
CA LYS A 3 1.35 13.00 3.44
C LYS A 3 1.36 12.44 2.02
N VAL A 4 1.43 11.12 1.88
CA VAL A 4 1.32 10.41 0.59
C VAL A 4 -0.04 9.73 0.56
N PHE A 5 -0.84 10.05 -0.45
CA PHE A 5 -2.12 9.39 -0.70
C PHE A 5 -1.87 8.30 -1.74
N ILE A 6 -2.23 7.07 -1.40
CA ILE A 6 -2.19 5.93 -2.32
C ILE A 6 -3.62 5.57 -2.72
N VAL A 7 -3.86 5.48 -4.02
CA VAL A 7 -5.13 5.01 -4.56
C VAL A 7 -5.07 3.49 -4.70
N LEU A 8 -6.08 2.82 -4.18
CA LEU A 8 -6.27 1.38 -4.29
C LEU A 8 -7.44 1.11 -5.23
N GLU A 9 -7.27 0.11 -6.08
CA GLU A 9 -8.37 -0.42 -6.88
C GLU A 9 -9.42 -1.09 -5.98
N PRO A 10 -10.69 -1.18 -6.39
CA PRO A 10 -11.75 -1.77 -5.57
C PRO A 10 -11.42 -3.18 -5.03
N GLU A 11 -10.78 -4.00 -5.86
CA GLU A 11 -10.33 -5.35 -5.50
C GLU A 11 -9.23 -5.36 -4.42
N GLU A 12 -8.35 -4.36 -4.43
CA GLU A 12 -7.30 -4.19 -3.43
C GLU A 12 -7.88 -3.76 -2.09
N VAL A 13 -8.92 -2.91 -2.10
CA VAL A 13 -9.64 -2.51 -0.89
C VAL A 13 -10.32 -3.70 -0.24
N VAL A 14 -11.03 -4.53 -1.02
CA VAL A 14 -11.70 -5.74 -0.51
C VAL A 14 -10.68 -6.71 0.10
N ARG A 15 -9.55 -6.92 -0.57
CA ARG A 15 -8.49 -7.80 -0.06
C ARG A 15 -7.86 -7.28 1.23
N LEU A 16 -7.57 -5.98 1.30
CA LEU A 16 -7.05 -5.34 2.50
C LEU A 16 -8.04 -5.45 3.66
N GLN A 17 -9.34 -5.25 3.40
CA GLN A 17 -10.39 -5.43 4.41
C GLN A 17 -10.43 -6.87 4.95
N GLY A 18 -10.33 -7.88 4.08
CA GLY A 18 -10.26 -9.28 4.51
C GLY A 18 -9.06 -9.53 5.44
N ILE A 19 -7.88 -9.10 5.01
CA ILE A 19 -6.64 -9.27 5.79
C ILE A 19 -6.72 -8.57 7.17
N LEU A 20 -7.28 -7.36 7.22
CA LEU A 20 -7.45 -6.63 8.48
C LEU A 20 -8.51 -7.26 9.40
N THR A 21 -9.52 -7.91 8.82
CA THR A 21 -10.59 -8.58 9.56
C THR A 21 -10.12 -9.91 10.16
N ASP A 22 -9.29 -10.65 9.42
CA ASP A 22 -8.78 -11.95 9.84
C ASP A 22 -7.64 -11.85 10.88
N HIS A 23 -7.20 -10.63 11.22
CA HIS A 23 -6.11 -10.34 12.16
C HIS A 23 -4.79 -11.11 11.89
N ASP A 24 -4.61 -11.59 10.66
CA ASP A 24 -3.40 -12.28 10.24
C ASP A 24 -2.30 -11.24 9.95
N GLY A 25 -1.46 -11.01 10.97
CA GLY A 25 -0.36 -10.06 10.89
C GLY A 25 0.69 -10.41 9.82
N GLU A 26 0.85 -11.69 9.47
CA GLU A 26 1.79 -12.11 8.44
C GLU A 26 1.26 -11.75 7.06
N GLN A 27 -0.01 -12.03 6.78
CA GLN A 27 -0.65 -11.63 5.52
C GLN A 27 -0.73 -10.11 5.38
N ALA A 28 -1.03 -9.40 6.47
CA ALA A 28 -1.01 -7.94 6.51
C ALA A 28 0.37 -7.39 6.16
N TRP A 29 1.42 -7.96 6.75
CA TRP A 29 2.79 -7.57 6.48
C TRP A 29 3.18 -7.83 5.03
N GLN A 30 2.89 -9.02 4.49
CA GLN A 30 3.18 -9.36 3.10
C GLN A 30 2.46 -8.43 2.12
N TYR A 31 1.17 -8.13 2.38
CA TYR A 31 0.40 -7.22 1.53
C TYR A 31 0.95 -5.80 1.57
N LEU A 32 1.32 -5.29 2.75
CA LEU A 32 1.99 -4.01 2.91
C LEU A 32 3.33 -3.96 2.16
N GLN A 33 4.17 -4.98 2.32
CA GLN A 33 5.52 -5.01 1.77
C GLN A 33 5.53 -5.15 0.24
N PHE A 34 4.67 -5.99 -0.33
CA PHE A 34 4.75 -6.35 -1.75
C PHE A 34 3.72 -5.65 -2.63
N VAL A 35 2.62 -5.13 -2.07
CA VAL A 35 1.58 -4.44 -2.84
C VAL A 35 1.60 -2.94 -2.57
N LEU A 36 1.51 -2.55 -1.31
CA LEU A 36 1.37 -1.13 -0.95
C LEU A 36 2.70 -0.37 -1.03
N TRP A 37 3.79 -0.94 -0.52
CA TRP A 37 5.09 -0.27 -0.45
C TRP A 37 5.68 0.10 -1.82
N PRO A 38 5.61 -0.74 -2.87
CA PRO A 38 6.07 -0.35 -4.21
C PRO A 38 5.28 0.84 -4.77
N LYS A 39 3.96 0.90 -4.54
CA LYS A 39 3.12 2.04 -4.94
C LYS A 39 3.51 3.31 -4.20
N ILE A 40 3.71 3.22 -2.88
CA ILE A 40 4.18 4.35 -2.06
C ILE A 40 5.55 4.84 -2.56
N LYS A 41 6.51 3.93 -2.81
CA LYS A 41 7.84 4.30 -3.33
C LYS A 41 7.76 4.99 -4.68
N LYS A 42 6.89 4.51 -5.58
CA LYS A 42 6.69 5.13 -6.89
C LYS A 42 6.14 6.55 -6.74
N GLU A 43 5.09 6.73 -5.95
CA GLU A 43 4.51 8.07 -5.71
C GLU A 43 5.53 9.02 -5.07
N ILE A 44 6.28 8.56 -4.06
CA ILE A 44 7.35 9.36 -3.45
C ILE A 44 8.41 9.73 -4.49
N SER A 45 8.84 8.79 -5.34
CA SER A 45 9.82 9.05 -6.40
C SER A 45 9.32 10.06 -7.43
N CYS A 46 8.03 9.98 -7.81
CA CYS A 46 7.39 10.93 -8.71
C CYS A 46 7.29 12.33 -8.08
N LEU A 47 6.96 12.41 -6.80
CA LEU A 47 6.85 13.66 -6.04
C LEU A 47 8.21 14.31 -5.74
N ASP A 48 9.26 13.50 -5.58
CA ASP A 48 10.62 13.98 -5.32
C ASP A 48 11.41 14.28 -6.62
N GLY A 49 10.77 14.17 -7.80
CA GLY A 49 11.31 14.67 -9.06
C GLY A 49 12.57 13.98 -9.57
N LYS A 50 12.89 12.77 -9.07
CA LYS A 50 14.04 12.02 -9.57
C LYS A 50 13.72 11.35 -10.90
N LYS A 51 14.33 11.89 -11.97
CA LYS A 51 14.63 11.18 -13.22
C LYS A 51 15.56 10.00 -12.97
#